data_AF-A0A7K2VEN8-F1
#
_entry.id   AF-A0A7K2VEN8-F1
#
_cell.length_a   1.000
_cell.length_b   1.000
_cell.length_c   1.000
_cell.angle_alpha   90.00
_cell.angle_beta   90.00
_cell.angle_gamma   90.00
#
_symmetry.space_group_name_H-M   'P 1'
#
loop_
_entity.id
_entity.type
_entity.pdbx_description
1 polymer ?
#
loop_
_entity_poly.entity_id
_entity_poly.type
_entity_poly.pdbx_seq_one_letter_code
_entity_poly.pdbx_strand_id
1 'polypeptide(L)'
;ATRSGREGGYVIGELVAGEYTLAASAPAFRPAALPVTVQASRETRQDVELAGGAVLKGTVRAGGGRAVEDARVTLLDAAGNVVDTLTTGADGTFRFVDLSSGEYTVIAAGYPPVATVLQVAGGGRTERDLQLGHED
;
A
#
# COMPACT_ATOMS: atom_id res chain seq x y z
N ALA A 1 8.34 -24.03 -8.91
CA ALA A 1 7.33 -23.11 -8.35
C ALA A 1 6.18 -23.93 -7.79
N THR A 2 5.52 -23.45 -6.73
CA THR A 2 4.39 -24.15 -6.08
C THR A 2 3.29 -23.14 -5.73
N ARG A 3 2.12 -23.61 -5.31
CA ARG A 3 1.03 -22.78 -4.81
C ARG A 3 0.73 -23.19 -3.37
N SER A 4 0.52 -22.24 -2.47
CA SER A 4 0.15 -22.55 -1.09
C SER A 4 -1.27 -23.13 -1.00
N GLY A 5 -1.49 -23.99 -0.01
CA GLY A 5 -2.79 -24.54 0.33
C GLY A 5 -3.66 -23.55 1.12
N ARG A 6 -4.88 -23.98 1.47
CA ARG A 6 -5.86 -23.15 2.20
C ARG A 6 -5.37 -22.68 3.58
N GLU A 7 -4.47 -23.43 4.21
CA GLU A 7 -3.85 -23.08 5.49
C GLU A 7 -2.49 -22.38 5.34
N GLY A 8 -2.13 -21.96 4.12
CA GLY A 8 -0.88 -21.25 3.84
C GLY A 8 0.35 -22.15 3.63
N GLY A 9 0.26 -23.44 3.95
CA GLY A 9 1.36 -24.40 3.74
C GLY A 9 1.73 -24.58 2.27
N TYR A 10 3.03 -24.73 1.98
CA TYR A 10 3.56 -24.97 0.64
C TYR A 10 4.75 -25.94 0.72
N VAL A 11 5.03 -26.64 -0.39
CA VAL A 11 6.19 -27.54 -0.50
C VAL A 11 6.86 -27.34 -1.86
N ILE A 12 8.18 -27.21 -1.84
CA ILE A 12 9.04 -27.21 -3.03
C ILE A 12 9.99 -28.41 -2.88
N GLY A 13 9.80 -29.43 -3.72
CA GLY A 13 10.62 -30.64 -3.72
C GLY A 13 11.84 -30.53 -4.65
N GLU A 14 12.68 -31.56 -4.62
CA GLU A 14 13.79 -31.77 -5.57
C GLU A 14 14.85 -30.65 -5.56
N LEU A 15 15.01 -29.97 -4.42
CA LEU A 15 16.07 -28.99 -4.24
C LEU A 15 17.36 -29.67 -3.78
N VAL A 16 18.47 -29.29 -4.40
CA VAL A 16 19.80 -29.65 -3.94
C VAL A 16 20.21 -28.70 -2.82
N ALA A 17 21.17 -29.10 -1.98
CA ALA A 17 21.72 -28.19 -0.98
C ALA A 17 22.37 -26.97 -1.65
N GLY A 18 22.08 -25.79 -1.13
CA GLY A 18 22.55 -24.53 -1.69
C GLY A 18 21.76 -23.32 -1.20
N GLU A 19 22.17 -22.15 -1.66
CA GLU A 19 21.50 -20.88 -1.40
C GLU A 19 20.45 -20.60 -2.47
N TYR A 20 19.23 -20.28 -2.03
CA TYR A 20 18.10 -19.94 -2.89
C TYR A 20 17.47 -18.63 -2.48
N THR A 21 16.73 -18.01 -3.39
CA THR A 21 15.80 -16.93 -3.06
C THR A 21 14.38 -17.46 -3.18
N LEU A 22 13.66 -17.46 -2.06
CA LEU A 22 12.24 -17.78 -2.03
C LEU A 22 11.44 -16.51 -2.28
N ALA A 23 10.82 -16.44 -3.45
CA ALA A 23 9.88 -15.38 -3.81
C ALA A 23 8.43 -15.87 -3.65
N ALA A 24 7.61 -15.09 -2.95
CA ALA A 24 6.18 -15.34 -2.79
C ALA A 24 5.37 -14.10 -3.11
N SER A 25 4.20 -14.30 -3.70
CA SER A 25 3.26 -13.23 -4.09
C SER A 25 1.83 -13.71 -3.93
N ALA A 26 0.95 -12.84 -3.46
CA ALA A 26 -0.48 -13.10 -3.35
C ALA A 26 -1.29 -11.84 -3.71
N PRO A 27 -2.53 -11.97 -4.24
CA PRO A 27 -3.38 -10.82 -4.51
C PRO A 27 -3.62 -9.95 -3.26
N ALA A 28 -3.55 -8.63 -3.40
CA ALA A 28 -3.66 -7.65 -2.31
C ALA A 28 -2.55 -7.69 -1.24
N PHE A 29 -1.52 -8.52 -1.46
CA PHE A 29 -0.31 -8.53 -0.66
C PHE A 29 0.89 -8.15 -1.51
N ARG A 30 1.88 -7.56 -0.85
CA ARG A 30 3.14 -7.24 -1.50
C ARG A 30 3.98 -8.50 -1.68
N PRO A 31 4.65 -8.67 -2.83
CA PRO A 31 5.61 -9.74 -2.99
C PRO A 31 6.75 -9.65 -1.97
N ALA A 32 7.18 -10.79 -1.46
CA ALA A 32 8.36 -10.90 -0.59
C ALA A 32 9.40 -11.81 -1.23
N ALA A 33 10.67 -11.51 -1.01
CA ALA A 33 11.82 -12.31 -1.43
C ALA A 33 12.76 -12.49 -0.25
N LEU A 34 13.01 -13.75 0.12
CA LEU A 34 13.83 -14.11 1.28
C LEU A 34 14.97 -15.03 0.85
N PRO A 35 16.21 -14.82 1.32
CA PRO A 35 17.28 -15.81 1.13
C PRO A 35 17.00 -17.05 1.99
N VAL A 36 17.23 -18.24 1.43
CA VAL A 36 16.99 -19.53 2.08
C VAL A 36 18.15 -20.48 1.79
N THR A 37 18.79 -20.99 2.84
CA THR A 37 19.77 -22.06 2.74
C THR A 37 19.09 -23.43 2.82
N VAL A 38 19.15 -24.21 1.74
CA VAL A 38 18.65 -25.59 1.70
C VAL A 38 19.78 -26.55 2.09
N GLN A 39 19.49 -27.49 2.99
CA GLN A 39 20.44 -28.50 3.46
C GLN A 39 20.09 -29.89 2.91
N ALA A 40 21.11 -30.70 2.57
CA ALA A 40 20.96 -31.95 1.79
C ALA A 40 20.15 -33.07 2.47
N SER A 41 19.87 -32.98 3.77
CA SER A 41 19.40 -34.09 4.58
C SER A 41 18.30 -33.74 5.58
N ARG A 42 17.72 -32.53 5.49
CA ARG A 42 16.64 -32.09 6.36
C ARG A 42 15.64 -31.23 5.60
N GLU A 43 14.36 -31.34 5.94
CA GLU A 43 13.35 -30.37 5.54
C GLU A 43 13.74 -28.99 6.08
N THR A 44 14.06 -28.06 5.17
CA THR A 44 14.21 -26.64 5.52
C THR A 44 12.82 -26.04 5.64
N ARG A 45 12.46 -25.60 6.85
CA ARG A 45 11.25 -24.81 7.07
C ARG A 45 11.57 -23.33 6.96
N GLN A 46 10.84 -22.66 6.08
CA GLN A 46 10.89 -21.23 5.91
C GLN A 46 9.46 -20.69 5.91
N ASP A 47 9.14 -19.82 6.86
CA ASP A 47 7.89 -19.07 6.82
C ASP A 47 8.08 -17.80 5.99
N VAL A 48 7.04 -17.40 5.27
CA VAL A 48 7.02 -16.15 4.51
C VAL A 48 5.83 -15.33 4.98
N GLU A 49 6.11 -14.18 5.56
CA GLU A 49 5.09 -13.19 5.90
C GLU A 49 4.95 -12.21 4.74
N LEU A 50 3.75 -12.10 4.17
CA LEU A 50 3.45 -11.08 3.18
C LEU A 50 2.76 -9.89 3.85
N ALA A 51 3.31 -8.70 3.65
CA ALA A 51 2.66 -7.48 4.10
C ALA A 51 1.41 -7.21 3.23
N GLY A 52 0.26 -7.00 3.87
CA GLY A 52 -0.94 -6.56 3.17
C GLY A 52 -0.74 -5.16 2.60
N GLY A 53 -1.07 -4.97 1.32
CA GLY A 53 -1.07 -3.65 0.71
C GLY A 53 -2.16 -2.79 1.35
N ALA A 54 -1.76 -1.68 1.99
CA ALA A 54 -2.73 -0.82 2.64
C ALA A 54 -3.52 0.00 1.62
N VAL A 55 -4.71 0.44 2.03
CA VAL A 55 -5.59 1.28 1.22
C VAL A 55 -5.80 2.59 1.94
N LEU A 56 -5.59 3.69 1.22
CA LEU A 56 -5.98 5.02 1.64
C LEU A 56 -7.12 5.51 0.76
N LYS A 57 -8.23 5.93 1.36
CA LYS A 57 -9.36 6.54 0.66
C LYS A 57 -9.90 7.75 1.41
N GLY A 58 -10.61 8.61 0.72
CA GLY A 58 -11.27 9.76 1.34
C GLY A 58 -12.03 10.60 0.33
N THR A 59 -12.58 11.70 0.80
CA THR A 59 -13.27 12.68 -0.03
C THR A 59 -12.58 14.05 0.08
N VAL A 60 -12.37 14.72 -1.05
CA VAL A 60 -11.96 16.13 -1.09
C VAL A 60 -13.23 16.99 -1.01
N ARG A 61 -13.27 17.89 -0.02
CA ARG A 61 -14.39 18.82 0.21
C ARG A 61 -13.91 20.26 0.29
N ALA A 62 -14.69 21.20 -0.23
CA ALA A 62 -14.48 22.64 -0.08
C ALA A 62 -15.27 23.21 1.11
N GLY A 63 -15.14 24.53 1.35
CA GLY A 63 -15.97 25.27 2.30
C GLY A 63 -17.47 24.95 2.14
N GLY A 64 -18.14 24.77 3.28
CA GLY A 64 -19.56 24.35 3.30
C GLY A 64 -19.79 22.85 3.05
N GLY A 65 -18.75 22.02 2.97
CA GLY A 65 -18.86 20.55 2.89
C GLY A 65 -19.11 19.99 1.49
N ARG A 66 -19.13 20.86 0.47
CA ARG A 66 -19.32 20.49 -0.94
C ARG A 66 -18.14 19.63 -1.43
N ALA A 67 -18.44 18.49 -2.04
CA ALA A 67 -17.42 17.66 -2.69
C ALA A 67 -16.74 18.41 -3.85
N VAL A 68 -15.45 18.15 -4.05
CA VAL A 68 -14.64 18.78 -5.10
C VAL A 68 -14.27 17.74 -6.14
N GLU A 69 -14.95 17.80 -7.27
CA GLU A 69 -14.58 17.10 -8.50
C GLU A 69 -13.32 17.73 -9.13
N ASP A 70 -12.60 16.95 -9.92
CA ASP A 70 -11.41 17.38 -10.66
C ASP A 70 -10.27 17.94 -9.80
N ALA A 71 -10.26 17.64 -8.49
CA ALA A 71 -9.15 17.98 -7.61
C ALA A 71 -7.98 17.01 -7.85
N ARG A 72 -6.78 17.57 -8.08
CA ARG A 72 -5.55 16.80 -8.18
C ARG A 72 -5.10 16.39 -6.78
N VAL A 73 -5.02 15.09 -6.52
CA VAL A 73 -4.56 14.51 -5.25
C VAL A 73 -3.22 13.84 -5.47
N THR A 74 -2.19 14.32 -4.77
CA THR A 74 -0.81 13.81 -4.82
C THR A 74 -0.49 13.12 -3.50
N LEU A 75 0.06 11.90 -3.56
CA LEU A 75 0.53 11.15 -2.40
C LEU A 75 2.06 11.16 -2.36
N LEU A 76 2.62 11.57 -1.22
CA LEU A 76 4.06 11.57 -0.96
C LEU A 76 4.41 10.58 0.14
N ASP A 77 5.57 9.93 0.04
CA ASP A 77 6.16 9.15 1.13
C ASP A 77 6.83 10.07 2.19
N ALA A 78 7.33 9.46 3.26
CA ALA A 78 8.02 10.17 4.35
C ALA A 78 9.31 10.90 3.91
N ALA A 79 9.90 10.53 2.78
CA ALA A 79 11.06 11.20 2.20
C ALA A 79 10.65 12.35 1.26
N GLY A 80 9.35 12.58 1.06
CA GLY A 80 8.81 13.59 0.16
C GLY A 80 8.78 13.17 -1.32
N ASN A 81 9.02 11.90 -1.63
CA ASN A 81 8.93 11.40 -3.00
C ASN A 81 7.47 11.20 -3.39
N VAL A 82 7.11 11.55 -4.63
CA VAL A 82 5.78 11.28 -5.17
C VAL A 82 5.62 9.77 -5.38
N VAL A 83 4.65 9.20 -4.67
CA VAL A 83 4.27 7.78 -4.78
C VAL A 83 3.24 7.60 -5.88
N ASP A 84 2.22 8.46 -5.90
CA ASP A 84 1.15 8.39 -6.90
C ASP A 84 0.40 9.74 -7.02
N THR A 85 -0.36 9.91 -8.09
CA THR A 85 -1.23 11.07 -8.31
C THR A 85 -2.49 10.69 -9.07
N LEU A 86 -3.63 11.20 -8.60
CA LEU A 86 -4.93 11.00 -9.26
C LEU A 86 -5.73 12.30 -9.30
N THR A 87 -6.85 12.25 -9.99
CA THR A 87 -7.89 13.29 -9.99
C THR A 87 -9.16 12.73 -9.34
N THR A 88 -9.82 13.51 -8.47
CA THR A 88 -11.06 13.09 -7.82
C THR A 88 -12.22 12.92 -8.80
N GLY A 89 -13.15 12.00 -8.50
CA GLY A 89 -14.39 11.85 -9.25
C GLY A 89 -15.44 12.92 -8.90
N ALA A 90 -16.62 12.82 -9.54
CA ALA A 90 -17.75 13.75 -9.34
C ALA A 90 -18.25 13.86 -7.89
N ASP A 91 -18.03 12.82 -7.08
CA ASP A 91 -18.36 12.78 -5.65
C ASP A 91 -17.19 13.26 -4.75
N GLY A 92 -16.10 13.74 -5.35
CA GLY A 92 -14.89 14.19 -4.68
C GLY A 92 -14.03 13.07 -4.12
N THR A 93 -14.33 11.79 -4.42
CA THR A 93 -13.62 10.67 -3.81
C THR A 93 -12.25 10.41 -4.45
N PHE A 94 -11.33 9.92 -3.63
CA PHE A 94 -10.03 9.40 -4.05
C PHE A 94 -9.70 8.06 -3.37
N ARG A 95 -8.85 7.28 -4.01
CA ARG A 95 -8.40 5.98 -3.50
C ARG A 95 -7.01 5.61 -4.01
N PHE A 96 -6.08 5.44 -3.07
CA PHE A 96 -4.77 4.82 -3.29
C PHE A 96 -4.77 3.39 -2.74
N VAL A 97 -4.09 2.49 -3.43
CA VAL A 97 -4.00 1.07 -3.10
C VAL A 97 -2.54 0.62 -3.08
N ASP A 98 -2.30 -0.54 -2.48
CA ASP A 98 -0.97 -1.14 -2.39
C ASP A 98 0.07 -0.24 -1.71
N LEU A 99 -0.35 0.48 -0.66
CA LEU A 99 0.53 1.34 0.12
C LEU A 99 1.33 0.54 1.15
N SER A 100 2.55 1.02 1.43
CA SER A 100 3.39 0.48 2.51
C SER A 100 2.76 0.92 3.82
N SER A 101 3.04 0.20 4.91
CA SER A 101 2.89 0.82 6.22
C SER A 101 3.89 1.97 6.36
N GLY A 102 3.45 3.10 6.89
CA GLY A 102 4.33 4.23 7.14
C GLY A 102 3.62 5.58 7.11
N GLU A 103 4.42 6.62 7.20
CA GLU A 103 3.96 7.99 7.09
C GLU A 103 3.81 8.40 5.64
N TYR A 104 2.71 9.07 5.33
CA TYR A 104 2.43 9.64 4.04
C TYR A 104 1.90 11.06 4.19
N THR A 105 2.20 11.89 3.19
CA THR A 105 1.57 13.21 3.05
C THR A 105 0.64 13.19 1.85
N VAL A 106 -0.61 13.61 2.04
CA VAL A 106 -1.57 13.79 0.94
C VAL A 106 -1.75 15.27 0.69
N ILE A 107 -1.65 15.66 -0.57
CA ILE A 107 -1.83 17.03 -1.03
C ILE A 107 -2.99 17.05 -2.02
N ALA A 108 -4.01 17.86 -1.75
CA ALA A 108 -5.09 18.12 -2.70
C ALA A 108 -5.00 19.54 -3.23
N ALA A 109 -5.08 19.68 -4.57
CA ALA A 109 -5.08 20.95 -5.28
C ALA A 109 -6.29 21.03 -6.20
N GLY A 110 -7.04 22.13 -6.09
CA GLY A 110 -8.29 22.39 -6.84
C GLY A 110 -8.89 23.77 -6.50
N TYR A 111 -8.56 24.24 -5.29
CA TYR A 111 -8.53 25.61 -4.78
C TYR A 111 -7.16 25.78 -4.05
N PRO A 112 -6.81 26.86 -3.31
CA PRO A 112 -5.50 26.96 -2.62
C PRO A 112 -5.13 25.63 -1.94
N PRO A 113 -3.91 25.11 -2.16
CA PRO A 113 -3.57 23.73 -1.83
C PRO A 113 -3.59 23.50 -0.32
N VAL A 114 -4.14 22.35 0.09
CA VAL A 114 -4.09 21.89 1.49
C VAL A 114 -3.30 20.59 1.56
N ALA A 115 -2.41 20.48 2.55
CA ALA A 115 -1.60 19.29 2.82
C ALA A 115 -1.98 18.70 4.18
N THR A 116 -2.07 17.37 4.27
CA THR A 116 -2.32 16.66 5.53
C THR A 116 -1.39 15.45 5.65
N VAL A 117 -0.70 15.34 6.77
CA VAL A 117 0.13 14.19 7.13
C VAL A 117 -0.75 13.12 7.78
N LEU A 118 -0.58 11.87 7.38
CA LEU A 118 -1.31 10.74 7.94
C LEU A 118 -0.44 9.49 8.03
N GLN A 119 -0.78 8.63 8.99
CA GLN A 119 -0.15 7.33 9.16
C GLN A 119 -1.01 6.25 8.51
N VAL A 120 -0.41 5.46 7.62
CA VAL A 120 -1.05 4.30 7.01
C VAL A 120 -0.57 3.04 7.71
N ALA A 121 -1.49 2.29 8.30
CA ALA A 121 -1.19 0.98 8.89
C ALA A 121 -1.20 -0.11 7.80
N GLY A 122 -0.22 -1.02 7.84
CA GLY A 122 -0.14 -2.15 6.92
C GLY A 122 -1.36 -3.06 7.01
N GLY A 123 -1.86 -3.56 5.88
CA GLY A 123 -3.04 -4.43 5.82
C GLY A 123 -4.37 -3.79 6.24
N GLY A 124 -4.41 -2.48 6.52
CA GLY A 124 -5.59 -1.75 6.98
C GLY A 124 -6.26 -0.88 5.90
N ARG A 125 -7.45 -0.39 6.22
CA ARG A 125 -8.13 0.69 5.48
C ARG A 125 -8.00 1.97 6.29
N THR A 126 -7.26 2.94 5.77
CA THR A 126 -7.21 4.31 6.32
C THR A 126 -8.20 5.19 5.56
N GLU A 127 -9.07 5.87 6.30
CA GLU A 127 -10.04 6.82 5.75
C GLU A 127 -9.72 8.22 6.29
N ARG A 128 -9.46 9.16 5.38
CA ARG A 128 -9.17 10.54 5.74
C ARG A 128 -9.73 11.50 4.71
N ASP A 129 -10.64 12.36 5.14
CA ASP A 129 -11.17 13.44 4.32
C ASP A 129 -10.21 14.63 4.30
N LEU A 130 -10.15 15.30 3.14
CA LEU A 130 -9.35 16.51 2.92
C LEU A 130 -10.28 17.69 2.78
N GLN A 131 -10.08 18.71 3.62
CA GLN A 131 -10.87 19.93 3.58
C GLN A 131 -10.04 21.06 2.96
N LEU A 132 -10.54 21.63 1.87
CA LEU A 132 -9.99 22.81 1.22
C LEU A 132 -10.64 24.07 1.82
N GLY A 133 -9.82 25.06 2.16
CA GLY A 133 -10.27 26.34 2.72
C GLY A 133 -9.42 27.52 2.26
N HIS A 134 -10.02 28.71 2.28
CA HIS A 134 -9.35 30.01 2.26
C HIS A 134 -9.49 30.58 3.68
N GLU A 135 -8.43 31.11 4.27
CA GLU A 135 -8.60 32.05 5.41
C GLU A 135 -9.10 33.37 4.80
N ASP A 136 -10.28 33.84 5.21
CA ASP A 136 -10.82 35.14 4.80
C ASP A 136 -9.91 36.30 5.26
#